data_AF-A0A452YNF0-F1
#
_entry.id   AF-A0A452YNF0-F1
#
_cell.length_a   1.000
_cell.length_b   1.000
_cell.length_c   1.000
_cell.angle_alpha   90.00
_cell.angle_beta   90.00
_cell.angle_gamma   90.00
#
_symmetry.space_group_name_H-M   'P 1'
#
loop_
_entity.id
_entity.type
_entity.pdbx_description
1 polymer ?
#
loop_
_entity_poly.entity_id
_entity_poly.type
_entity_poly.pdbx_seq_one_letter_code
_entity_poly.pdbx_strand_id
1 'polypeptide(L)'
;FSFSHGVTPYTPLKGVLIRPSIFMSFFFAINNMVEKVPSLKGGGIFWFTDLTTPDPLYILPVLTSLTFLATVECIGMYPCQMVHSFVKLTKLGNPYIASKMKMLHRGMGVMIVPFTMNFAKGFFFYWITANLFTLVYVIGEYGSSL
;
A
#
# COMPACT_ATOMS: atom_id res chain seq x y z
N PHE A 1 -2.98 14.72 30.92
CA PHE A 1 -1.97 15.52 30.19
C PHE A 1 -0.71 14.66 30.04
N SER A 2 -0.52 14.06 28.86
CA SER A 2 0.49 13.02 28.60
C SER A 2 1.81 13.65 28.14
N PHE A 3 2.67 14.08 29.07
CA PHE A 3 4.00 14.61 28.76
C PHE A 3 5.18 13.76 29.29
N SER A 4 4.92 12.64 29.97
CA SER A 4 5.98 11.84 30.62
C SER A 4 6.67 10.81 29.71
N HIS A 5 6.19 10.62 28.48
CA HIS A 5 6.85 9.79 27.48
C HIS A 5 7.08 10.70 26.28
N GLY A 6 8.32 10.81 25.78
CA GLY A 6 8.72 11.72 24.68
C GLY A 6 8.05 11.50 23.31
N VAL A 7 6.85 10.92 23.30
CA VAL A 7 5.95 10.80 22.17
C VAL A 7 5.22 12.12 21.96
N THR A 8 5.72 12.92 21.02
CA THR A 8 4.98 14.09 20.56
C THR A 8 3.73 13.67 19.77
N PRO A 9 2.60 14.39 19.89
CA PRO A 9 1.37 14.14 19.13
C PRO A 9 1.55 14.14 17.60
N TYR A 10 2.66 14.69 17.12
CA TYR A 10 3.01 14.79 15.70
C TYR A 10 3.71 13.55 15.14
N THR A 11 4.21 12.63 15.98
CA THR A 11 4.91 11.42 15.51
C THR A 11 4.03 10.53 14.61
N PRO A 12 2.73 10.31 14.91
CA PRO A 12 1.83 9.60 14.01
C PRO A 12 1.48 10.39 12.72
N LEU A 13 1.44 11.73 12.81
CA LEU A 13 1.12 12.60 11.68
C LEU A 13 2.21 12.56 10.60
N LYS A 14 3.48 12.46 11.00
CA LYS A 14 4.61 12.27 10.07
C LYS A 14 4.39 11.05 9.17
N GLY A 15 3.90 9.94 9.74
CA GLY A 15 3.66 8.72 8.98
C GLY A 15 2.56 8.83 7.92
N VAL A 16 1.53 9.65 8.17
CA VAL A 16 0.45 9.87 7.21
C VAL A 16 0.84 10.76 6.04
N LEU A 17 1.73 11.73 6.26
CA LEU A 17 2.18 12.62 5.19
C LEU A 17 3.25 11.98 4.28
N ILE A 18 4.06 11.06 4.83
CA ILE A 18 5.17 10.44 4.08
C ILE A 18 4.66 9.50 2.98
N ARG A 19 3.63 8.69 3.26
CA ARG A 19 3.12 7.69 2.29
C ARG A 19 2.61 8.26 0.97
N PRO A 20 1.64 9.19 0.95
CA PRO A 20 1.12 9.73 -0.29
C PRO A 20 2.22 10.50 -1.05
N SER A 21 3.16 11.13 -0.35
CA SER A 21 4.31 11.81 -0.96
C SER A 21 5.18 10.82 -1.75
N ILE A 22 5.57 9.70 -1.14
CA ILE A 22 6.35 8.65 -1.81
C ILE A 22 5.57 8.07 -2.99
N PHE A 23 4.29 7.79 -2.80
CA PHE A 23 3.41 7.28 -3.85
C PHE A 23 3.39 8.20 -5.07
N MET A 24 3.22 9.51 -4.87
CA MET A 24 3.21 10.49 -5.95
C MET A 24 4.57 10.54 -6.67
N SER A 25 5.69 10.51 -5.94
CA SER A 25 7.02 10.48 -6.55
C SER A 25 7.21 9.29 -7.48
N PHE A 26 6.86 8.08 -7.02
CA PHE A 26 6.98 6.87 -7.85
C PHE A 26 5.98 6.86 -9.00
N PHE A 27 4.77 7.38 -8.81
CA PHE A 27 3.80 7.52 -9.89
C PHE A 27 4.34 8.38 -11.03
N PHE A 28 4.88 9.57 -10.72
CA PHE A 28 5.47 10.43 -11.75
C PHE A 28 6.72 9.82 -12.39
N ALA A 29 7.57 9.16 -11.60
CA ALA A 29 8.76 8.49 -12.12
C ALA A 29 8.40 7.35 -13.09
N ILE A 30 7.43 6.50 -12.73
CA ILE A 30 6.99 5.39 -13.57
C ILE A 30 6.31 5.90 -14.83
N ASN A 31 5.46 6.92 -14.76
CA ASN A 31 4.88 7.52 -15.97
C ASN A 31 5.96 8.08 -16.91
N ASN A 32 6.99 8.74 -16.36
CA ASN A 32 8.11 9.19 -17.18
C ASN A 32 8.87 8.03 -17.83
N MET A 33 9.06 6.91 -17.12
CA MET A 33 9.72 5.72 -17.68
C MET A 33 8.87 5.04 -18.76
N VAL A 34 7.57 4.90 -18.52
CA VAL A 34 6.58 4.35 -19.46
C VAL A 34 6.61 5.08 -20.80
N GLU A 35 6.80 6.40 -20.79
CA GLU A 35 6.90 7.20 -22.01
C GLU A 35 8.29 7.14 -22.67
N LYS A 36 9.35 7.22 -21.86
CA LYS A 36 10.73 7.46 -22.36
C LYS A 36 11.58 6.21 -22.54
N VAL A 37 11.13 5.04 -22.06
CA VAL A 37 11.91 3.80 -22.07
C VAL A 37 11.26 2.76 -22.98
N PRO A 38 11.73 2.61 -24.24
CA PRO A 38 11.14 1.69 -25.20
C PRO A 38 11.24 0.21 -24.79
N SER A 39 12.23 -0.15 -23.96
CA SER A 39 12.42 -1.52 -23.49
C SER A 39 11.26 -2.02 -22.60
N LEU A 40 10.46 -1.12 -22.03
CA LEU A 40 9.25 -1.48 -21.29
C LEU A 40 8.13 -2.05 -22.18
N LYS A 41 8.18 -1.83 -23.50
CA LYS A 41 7.18 -2.35 -24.44
C LYS A 41 7.37 -3.82 -24.79
N GLY A 42 8.56 -4.36 -24.58
CA GLY A 42 8.91 -5.75 -24.92
C GLY A 42 9.15 -6.67 -23.72
N GLY A 43 9.00 -6.17 -22.49
CA GLY A 43 9.44 -6.84 -21.26
C GLY A 43 8.35 -7.55 -20.44
N GLY A 44 7.22 -7.92 -21.06
CA GLY A 44 6.09 -8.48 -20.33
C GLY A 44 6.21 -9.97 -19.96
N ILE A 45 5.17 -10.48 -19.30
CA ILE A 45 5.04 -11.86 -18.80
C ILE A 45 3.79 -12.51 -19.38
N PHE A 46 3.82 -13.83 -19.62
CA PHE A 46 2.72 -14.74 -20.01
C PHE A 46 1.50 -14.16 -20.79
N TRP A 47 0.72 -13.24 -20.22
CA TRP A 47 -0.49 -12.65 -20.80
C TRP A 47 -0.35 -11.19 -21.31
N PHE A 48 0.82 -10.56 -21.21
CA PHE A 48 1.12 -9.28 -21.85
C PHE A 48 2.61 -9.15 -22.16
N THR A 49 2.94 -8.33 -23.16
CA THR A 49 4.33 -8.00 -23.53
C THR A 49 4.67 -6.54 -23.23
N ASP A 50 3.67 -5.66 -23.23
CA ASP A 50 3.82 -4.23 -23.07
C ASP A 50 3.42 -3.77 -21.66
N LEU A 51 4.40 -3.27 -20.91
CA LEU A 51 4.21 -2.74 -19.55
C LEU A 51 3.64 -1.32 -19.53
N THR A 52 3.62 -0.62 -20.67
CA THR A 52 3.23 0.79 -20.80
C THR A 52 1.73 1.00 -20.94
N THR A 53 1.00 -0.06 -21.33
CA THR A 53 -0.44 -0.01 -21.58
C THR A 53 -1.26 -0.38 -20.35
N PRO A 54 -2.55 0.01 -20.25
CA PRO A 54 -3.47 -0.51 -19.24
C PRO A 54 -3.69 -2.01 -19.36
N ASP A 55 -3.94 -2.70 -18.24
CA ASP A 55 -4.14 -4.16 -18.23
C ASP A 55 -5.50 -4.56 -18.84
N PRO A 56 -5.55 -5.23 -20.01
CA PRO A 56 -6.81 -5.56 -20.67
C PRO A 56 -7.64 -6.59 -19.91
N LEU A 57 -7.01 -7.43 -19.07
CA LEU A 57 -7.68 -8.49 -18.32
C LEU A 57 -8.00 -8.10 -16.87
N TYR A 58 -7.62 -6.89 -16.44
CA TYR A 58 -7.76 -6.39 -15.06
C TYR A 58 -7.17 -7.30 -13.97
N ILE A 59 -6.25 -8.21 -14.33
CA ILE A 59 -5.60 -9.14 -13.42
C ILE A 59 -4.71 -8.36 -12.44
N LEU A 60 -3.91 -7.40 -12.93
CA LEU A 60 -2.98 -6.62 -12.11
C LEU A 60 -3.69 -5.67 -11.13
N PRO A 61 -4.73 -4.91 -11.52
CA PRO A 61 -5.56 -4.16 -10.58
C PRO A 61 -6.15 -5.03 -9.47
N VAL A 62 -6.68 -6.21 -9.81
CA VAL A 62 -7.27 -7.15 -8.84
C VAL A 62 -6.19 -7.70 -7.90
N LEU A 63 -5.04 -8.13 -8.42
CA LEU A 63 -3.91 -8.60 -7.60
C LEU A 63 -3.39 -7.51 -6.66
N THR A 64 -3.34 -6.27 -7.12
CA THR A 64 -2.93 -5.13 -6.29
C THR A 64 -3.93 -4.87 -5.17
N SER A 65 -5.23 -4.93 -5.46
CA SER A 65 -6.28 -4.85 -4.45
C SER A 65 -6.18 -5.98 -3.42
N LEU A 66 -5.96 -7.23 -3.86
CA LEU A 66 -5.81 -8.38 -2.98
C LEU A 66 -4.57 -8.27 -2.09
N THR A 67 -3.41 -7.91 -2.65
CA THR A 67 -2.18 -7.71 -1.86
C THR A 67 -2.30 -6.55 -0.89
N PHE A 68 -3.00 -5.48 -1.26
CA PHE A 68 -3.31 -4.36 -0.37
C PHE A 68 -4.23 -4.80 0.78
N LEU A 69 -5.30 -5.55 0.49
CA LEU A 69 -6.20 -6.10 1.50
C LEU A 69 -5.46 -7.04 2.46
N ALA A 70 -4.64 -7.95 1.93
CA ALA A 70 -3.80 -8.83 2.74
C ALA A 70 -2.86 -8.04 3.65
N THR A 71 -2.27 -6.96 3.13
CA THR A 71 -1.43 -6.03 3.89
C THR A 71 -2.25 -5.39 5.03
N VAL A 72 -3.45 -4.86 4.75
CA VAL A 72 -4.34 -4.28 5.76
C VAL A 72 -4.76 -5.28 6.84
N GLU A 73 -5.09 -6.52 6.49
CA GLU A 73 -5.44 -7.57 7.45
C GLU A 73 -4.25 -8.01 8.31
N CYS A 74 -3.10 -8.27 7.70
CA CYS A 74 -1.90 -8.72 8.41
C CYS A 74 -1.33 -7.64 9.34
N ILE A 75 -1.32 -6.38 8.90
CA ILE A 75 -0.93 -5.22 9.73
C ILE A 75 -1.98 -4.92 10.80
N GLY A 76 -3.24 -5.30 10.60
CA GLY A 76 -4.27 -5.22 11.62
C GLY A 76 -3.91 -5.98 12.91
N MET A 77 -2.93 -6.89 12.85
CA MET A 77 -2.42 -7.75 13.93
C MET A 77 -1.06 -7.30 14.50
N TYR A 78 -0.19 -6.60 13.72
CA TYR A 78 1.20 -6.27 14.10
C TYR A 78 1.62 -4.81 13.86
N PRO A 79 2.70 -4.32 14.50
CA PRO A 79 2.98 -2.89 14.63
C PRO A 79 3.69 -2.21 13.46
N CYS A 80 3.88 -2.88 12.33
CA CYS A 80 4.55 -2.29 11.18
C CYS A 80 3.52 -1.68 10.21
N GLN A 81 3.86 -0.57 9.55
CA GLN A 81 3.04 0.24 8.63
C GLN A 81 2.20 1.34 9.34
N MET A 82 2.34 2.60 8.90
CA MET A 82 1.65 3.82 9.38
C MET A 82 0.11 3.73 9.58
N VAL A 83 -0.56 2.69 9.05
CA VAL A 83 -1.97 2.38 9.37
C VAL A 83 -2.09 2.00 10.84
N HIS A 84 -1.09 1.30 11.38
CA HIS A 84 -0.96 0.97 12.79
C HIS A 84 -0.77 2.20 13.68
N SER A 85 -0.09 3.27 13.24
CA SER A 85 0.00 4.50 14.06
C SER A 85 -1.36 5.20 14.20
N PHE A 86 -2.18 5.19 13.14
CA PHE A 86 -3.55 5.71 13.17
C PHE A 86 -4.54 4.77 13.88
N VAL A 87 -4.37 3.45 13.71
CA VAL A 87 -5.17 2.43 14.40
C VAL A 87 -4.78 2.33 15.89
N LYS A 88 -3.52 2.54 16.27
CA LYS A 88 -3.09 2.65 17.68
C LYS A 88 -3.59 3.94 18.31
N LEU A 89 -3.52 5.08 17.62
CA LEU A 89 -4.13 6.33 18.08
C LEU A 89 -5.64 6.14 18.38
N THR A 90 -6.33 5.39 17.52
CA THR A 90 -7.77 5.12 17.70
C THR A 90 -8.04 4.00 18.72
N LYS A 91 -7.17 3.00 18.87
CA LYS A 91 -7.22 2.03 19.97
C LYS A 91 -6.97 2.67 21.34
N LEU A 92 -6.17 3.75 21.41
CA LEU A 92 -5.90 4.49 22.64
C LEU A 92 -7.08 5.40 23.06
N GLY A 93 -8.01 5.70 22.14
CA GLY A 93 -9.10 6.66 22.36
C GLY A 93 -10.52 6.08 22.31
N ASN A 94 -10.81 5.10 21.43
CA ASN A 94 -12.11 4.43 21.35
C ASN A 94 -12.09 3.20 20.37
N PRO A 95 -12.42 1.97 20.83
CA PRO A 95 -12.45 0.76 19.97
C PRO A 95 -13.42 0.84 18.78
N TYR A 96 -14.48 1.66 18.87
CA TYR A 96 -15.42 1.92 17.78
C TYR A 96 -14.74 2.58 16.57
N ILE A 97 -13.82 3.52 16.80
CA ILE A 97 -13.14 4.25 15.73
C ILE A 97 -12.13 3.32 15.03
N ALA A 98 -11.44 2.46 15.78
CA ALA A 98 -10.54 1.47 15.20
C ALA A 98 -11.26 0.50 14.24
N SER A 99 -12.47 0.05 14.61
CA SER A 99 -13.30 -0.81 13.75
C SER A 99 -13.74 -0.11 12.47
N LYS A 100 -14.23 1.15 12.57
CA LYS A 100 -14.60 1.93 11.37
C LYS A 100 -13.41 2.22 10.47
N MET A 101 -12.22 2.44 11.02
CA MET A 101 -11.02 2.68 10.22
C MET A 101 -10.56 1.43 9.47
N LYS A 102 -10.70 0.23 10.06
CA LYS A 102 -10.48 -1.03 9.33
C LYS A 102 -11.50 -1.18 8.19
N MET A 103 -12.77 -0.90 8.45
CA MET A 103 -13.82 -0.94 7.41
C MET A 103 -13.55 0.05 6.28
N LEU A 104 -13.07 1.26 6.59
CA LEU A 104 -12.66 2.26 5.61
C LEU A 104 -11.52 1.75 4.72
N HIS A 105 -10.45 1.21 5.32
CA HIS A 105 -9.31 0.69 4.54
C HIS A 105 -9.69 -0.53 3.69
N ARG A 106 -10.58 -1.39 4.17
CA ARG A 106 -11.18 -2.47 3.36
C ARG A 106 -11.96 -1.90 2.17
N GLY A 107 -12.77 -0.86 2.40
CA GLY A 107 -13.48 -0.15 1.34
C GLY A 107 -12.54 0.46 0.31
N MET A 108 -11.42 1.05 0.75
CA MET A 108 -10.37 1.54 -0.15
C MET A 108 -9.78 0.41 -1.00
N GLY A 109 -9.54 -0.77 -0.42
CA GLY A 109 -9.07 -1.94 -1.15
C GLY A 109 -9.95 -2.31 -2.34
N VAL A 110 -11.27 -2.28 -2.15
CA VAL A 110 -12.24 -2.53 -3.24
C VAL A 110 -12.22 -1.41 -4.28
N MET A 111 -12.15 -0.15 -3.85
CA MET A 111 -12.12 1.01 -4.76
C MET A 111 -10.81 1.15 -5.55
N ILE A 112 -9.71 0.54 -5.11
CA ILE A 112 -8.43 0.54 -5.85
C ILE A 112 -8.62 -0.04 -7.26
N VAL A 113 -9.45 -1.07 -7.43
CA VAL A 113 -9.65 -1.73 -8.72
C VAL A 113 -10.15 -0.73 -9.77
N PRO A 114 -11.36 -0.12 -9.66
CA PRO A 114 -11.85 0.85 -10.64
C PRO A 114 -10.99 2.11 -10.75
N PHE A 115 -10.36 2.54 -9.66
CA PHE A 115 -9.50 3.72 -9.67
C PHE A 115 -8.24 3.53 -10.51
N THR A 116 -7.67 2.33 -10.50
CA THR A 116 -6.38 2.05 -11.16
C THR A 116 -6.53 1.38 -12.54
N MET A 117 -7.75 1.11 -13.02
CA MET A 117 -8.01 0.43 -14.30
C MET A 117 -7.28 1.05 -15.51
N ASN A 118 -7.06 2.36 -15.49
CA ASN A 118 -6.40 3.10 -16.59
C ASN A 118 -4.88 3.25 -16.43
N PHE A 119 -4.29 2.69 -15.38
CA PHE A 119 -2.88 2.88 -15.08
C PHE A 119 -2.02 1.88 -15.87
N ALA A 120 -0.81 2.30 -16.23
CA ALA A 120 0.15 1.44 -16.91
C ALA A 120 0.54 0.22 -16.05
N LYS A 121 0.71 -0.96 -16.67
CA LYS A 121 1.06 -2.21 -15.96
C LYS A 121 2.31 -2.09 -15.09
N GLY A 122 3.32 -1.34 -15.55
CA GLY A 122 4.57 -1.12 -14.80
C GLY A 122 4.35 -0.55 -13.39
N PHE A 123 3.30 0.24 -13.19
CA PHE A 123 2.96 0.78 -11.88
C PHE A 123 2.49 -0.29 -10.89
N PHE A 124 1.75 -1.30 -11.36
CA PHE A 124 1.27 -2.38 -10.51
C PHE A 124 2.40 -3.28 -10.00
N PHE A 125 3.44 -3.49 -10.81
CA PHE A 125 4.62 -4.26 -10.36
C PHE A 125 5.33 -3.60 -9.17
N TYR A 126 5.51 -2.29 -9.21
CA TYR A 126 6.02 -1.53 -8.07
C TYR A 126 5.13 -1.74 -6.83
N TRP A 127 3.81 -1.56 -6.98
CA TRP A 127 2.90 -1.62 -5.85
C TRP A 127 2.79 -3.01 -5.24
N ILE A 128 2.62 -4.05 -6.07
CA ILE A 128 2.56 -5.45 -5.63
C ILE A 128 3.85 -5.83 -4.90
N THR A 129 5.01 -5.48 -5.44
CA THR A 129 6.31 -5.78 -4.82
C THR A 129 6.47 -5.06 -3.49
N ALA A 130 6.07 -3.78 -3.39
CA ALA A 130 6.11 -3.02 -2.14
C ALA A 130 5.19 -3.62 -1.06
N ASN A 131 3.98 -4.07 -1.44
CA ASN A 131 3.06 -4.75 -0.54
C ASN A 131 3.64 -6.10 -0.08
N LEU A 132 4.21 -6.90 -1.00
CA LEU A 132 4.86 -8.18 -0.69
C LEU A 132 6.03 -8.00 0.28
N PHE A 133 6.91 -7.03 0.03
CA PHE A 133 8.03 -6.74 0.94
C PHE A 133 7.53 -6.39 2.35
N THR A 134 6.46 -5.60 2.44
CA THR A 134 5.82 -5.27 3.71
C THR A 134 5.29 -6.53 4.41
N LEU A 135 4.61 -7.42 3.68
CA LEU A 135 4.09 -8.67 4.23
C LEU A 135 5.20 -9.59 4.74
N VAL A 136 6.25 -9.78 3.96
CA VAL A 136 7.41 -10.60 4.34
C VAL A 136 8.08 -10.03 5.60
N TYR A 137 8.29 -8.72 5.65
CA TYR A 137 8.85 -8.06 6.82
C TYR A 137 7.98 -8.29 8.07
N VAL A 138 6.65 -8.12 7.94
CA VAL A 138 5.71 -8.35 9.06
C VAL A 138 5.72 -9.80 9.54
N ILE A 139 5.71 -10.76 8.62
CA ILE A 139 5.73 -12.19 8.96
C ILE A 139 7.05 -12.57 9.63
N GLY A 140 8.18 -12.03 9.16
CA GLY A 140 9.49 -12.25 9.76
C GLY A 140 9.57 -11.76 11.21
N GLU A 141 9.06 -10.56 11.48
CA GLU A 141 8.95 -10.00 12.84
C GLU A 141 7.99 -10.78 13.74
N TYR A 142 6.95 -11.42 13.17
CA TYR A 142 6.07 -12.29 13.94
C TYR A 142 6.79 -13.57 14.39
N GLY A 143 7.57 -14.18 13.49
CA GLY A 143 8.33 -15.39 13.81
C GLY A 143 9.42 -15.17 14.87
N SER A 144 9.95 -13.96 14.99
CA SER A 144 10.98 -13.61 16.01
C SER A 144 10.41 -13.22 17.38
N SER A 145 9.08 -13.02 17.49
CA SER A 145 8.41 -12.60 18.72
C SER A 145 7.64 -13.73 19.43
N LEU A 146 7.72 -14.96 18.91
CA LEU A 146 7.29 -16.22 19.54
C LEU A 146 8.49 -16.93 20.19
#